data_AF-T1JFJ4-F1
#
_entry.id   AF-T1JFJ4-F1
#
_cell.length_a   1.000
_cell.length_b   1.000
_cell.length_c   1.000
_cell.angle_alpha   90.00
_cell.angle_beta   90.00
_cell.angle_gamma   90.00
#
_symmetry.space_group_name_H-M   'P 1'
#
loop_
_entity.id
_entity.type
_entity.pdbx_description
1 polymer ?
#
loop_
_entity_poly.entity_id
_entity_poly.type
_entity_poly.pdbx_seq_one_letter_code
_entity_poly.pdbx_strand_id
1 'polypeptide(L)'
;MRFVNLKKKLRYTTCYERISSLGCGPNFVLNRVSDFKTMIKDQGVKFWFRFWLNFSFHSEIIEEPMVTNTHTIDVMRILCGLIHNKFLEGSPKDTMNYCLNIFTNVMTEGSGAKITSIKNVNEEKKLEQEDQNNSLTAFLEYHFGCALCEVFYVWLEAAPTFDSKINYWTCPELYFRPDFQPRLIEHYFVHAWGVRVLHLLGVDEEAIPWMNILLMEKKKIVKFDLEDNVDNCSTLDEKNFEEMECWDKKLQVMRARLVSVDEFKNEPKKGLNKTIPSKTVLKSRKATPRCAFCFNTDSFITKLKKCSLCVSDKKVPPNYYCGVSCQTEDWFRNHAKEHFTSLPYIQIKPGMIENSTENESKLFTASLFDN
;
A
#
# COMPACT_ATOMS: atom_id res chain seq x y z
N MET A 1 15.04 -3.46 -1.67
CA MET A 1 13.77 -4.11 -2.07
C MET A 1 14.00 -5.61 -2.24
N ARG A 2 13.05 -6.44 -1.83
CA ARG A 2 13.07 -7.88 -2.10
C ARG A 2 12.07 -8.20 -3.20
N PHE A 3 12.35 -9.22 -4.00
CA PHE A 3 11.51 -9.57 -5.14
C PHE A 3 10.24 -10.29 -4.70
N VAL A 4 9.07 -9.65 -4.88
CA VAL A 4 7.76 -10.28 -4.64
C VAL A 4 7.02 -10.33 -5.97
N ASN A 5 6.80 -11.53 -6.49
CA ASN A 5 6.09 -11.71 -7.76
C ASN A 5 4.57 -11.59 -7.55
N LEU A 6 3.96 -10.56 -8.15
CA LEU A 6 2.52 -10.34 -8.15
C LEU A 6 1.79 -11.10 -9.27
N LYS A 7 2.53 -11.73 -10.20
CA LYS A 7 1.93 -12.59 -11.23
C LYS A 7 1.46 -13.89 -10.57
N LYS A 8 0.20 -13.94 -10.13
CA LYS A 8 -0.39 -15.16 -9.61
C LYS A 8 -0.43 -16.21 -10.74
N LYS A 9 0.06 -17.42 -10.47
CA LYS A 9 -0.25 -18.57 -11.32
C LYS A 9 -1.67 -18.99 -10.98
N LEU A 10 -2.56 -18.96 -11.96
CA LEU A 10 -4.01 -19.27 -11.90
C LEU A 10 -4.38 -20.69 -11.44
N ARG A 11 -3.52 -21.39 -10.67
CA ARG A 11 -3.92 -22.64 -10.03
C ARG A 11 -4.69 -22.33 -8.75
N TYR A 12 -5.93 -21.91 -8.96
CA TYR A 12 -7.11 -21.91 -8.08
C TYR A 12 -6.86 -22.14 -6.59
N THR A 13 -6.27 -21.16 -5.91
CA THR A 13 -6.41 -21.05 -4.47
C THR A 13 -6.71 -19.60 -4.11
N THR A 14 -7.55 -19.37 -3.11
CA THR A 14 -7.81 -18.02 -2.62
C THR A 14 -6.60 -17.43 -1.90
N CYS A 15 -6.48 -16.09 -1.73
CA CYS A 15 -5.47 -15.52 -0.81
C CYS A 15 -5.61 -16.15 0.59
N TYR A 16 -6.85 -16.28 1.05
CA TYR A 16 -7.21 -16.93 2.31
C TYR A 16 -6.73 -18.39 2.39
N GLU A 17 -6.98 -19.20 1.36
CA GLU A 17 -6.52 -20.60 1.31
C GLU A 17 -5.00 -20.70 1.31
N ARG A 18 -4.31 -19.80 0.58
CA ARG A 18 -2.84 -19.77 0.56
C ARG A 18 -2.29 -19.47 1.94
N ILE A 19 -2.74 -18.40 2.60
CA ILE A 19 -2.23 -18.09 3.95
C ILE A 19 -2.59 -19.17 4.96
N SER A 20 -3.74 -19.83 4.81
CA SER A 20 -4.15 -20.95 5.64
C SER A 20 -3.21 -22.15 5.46
N SER A 21 -2.82 -22.45 4.21
CA SER A 21 -1.89 -23.53 3.88
C SER A 21 -0.44 -23.25 4.31
N LEU A 22 -0.06 -21.97 4.29
CA LEU A 22 1.29 -21.51 4.65
C LEU A 22 1.44 -21.27 6.16
N GLY A 23 0.33 -21.19 6.91
CA GLY A 23 0.31 -20.83 8.32
C GLY A 23 0.74 -19.38 8.59
N CYS A 24 0.58 -18.49 7.61
CA CYS A 24 1.05 -17.10 7.66
C CYS A 24 -0.14 -16.12 7.82
N GLY A 25 -0.96 -16.30 8.84
CA GLY A 25 -2.12 -15.46 9.10
C GLY A 25 -1.80 -14.13 9.81
N PRO A 26 -2.77 -13.48 10.45
CA PRO A 26 -2.56 -12.19 11.10
C PRO A 26 -1.56 -12.27 12.26
N ASN A 27 -1.56 -13.32 13.08
CA ASN A 27 -0.59 -13.47 14.17
C ASN A 27 0.84 -13.62 13.64
N PHE A 28 1.01 -14.29 12.48
CA PHE A 28 2.31 -14.33 11.80
C PHE A 28 2.88 -12.94 11.51
N VAL A 29 2.02 -12.00 11.09
CA VAL A 29 2.40 -10.60 10.88
C VAL A 29 2.60 -9.85 12.20
N LEU A 30 1.68 -10.01 13.15
CA LEU A 30 1.71 -9.33 14.46
C LEU A 30 2.94 -9.71 15.29
N ASN A 31 3.44 -10.94 15.15
CA ASN A 31 4.69 -11.38 15.78
C ASN A 31 5.94 -10.81 15.09
N ARG A 32 5.80 -10.17 13.91
CA ARG A 32 6.90 -9.67 13.06
C ARG A 32 6.65 -8.24 12.58
N VAL A 33 5.99 -7.42 13.39
CA VAL A 33 5.56 -6.06 13.03
C VAL A 33 6.73 -5.18 12.55
N SER A 34 7.93 -5.33 13.11
CA SER A 34 9.11 -4.56 12.66
C SER A 34 9.49 -4.87 11.22
N ASP A 35 9.47 -6.15 10.84
CA ASP A 35 9.78 -6.60 9.49
C ASP A 35 8.65 -6.21 8.52
N PHE A 36 7.40 -6.33 8.95
CA PHE A 36 6.25 -5.88 8.17
C PHE A 36 6.33 -4.38 7.84
N LYS A 37 6.62 -3.53 8.85
CA LYS A 37 6.83 -2.10 8.63
C LYS A 37 7.99 -1.82 7.68
N THR A 38 9.03 -2.63 7.71
CA THR A 38 10.17 -2.53 6.78
C THR A 38 9.74 -2.88 5.36
N MET A 39 8.97 -3.95 5.16
CA MET A 39 8.42 -4.31 3.85
C MET A 39 7.59 -3.17 3.25
N ILE A 40 6.67 -2.58 4.02
CA ILE A 40 5.82 -1.46 3.56
C ILE A 40 6.69 -0.32 3.03
N LYS A 41 7.78 0.03 3.72
CA LYS A 41 8.70 1.09 3.29
C LYS A 41 9.54 0.69 2.08
N ASP A 42 10.03 -0.55 2.05
CA ASP A 42 11.03 -1.01 1.08
C ASP A 42 10.50 -1.22 -0.34
N GLN A 43 9.22 -1.54 -0.50
CA GLN A 43 8.63 -1.86 -1.81
C GLN A 43 8.26 -0.61 -2.63
N GLY A 44 7.97 0.50 -1.95
CA GLY A 44 7.62 1.77 -2.58
C GLY A 44 6.25 1.81 -3.26
N VAL A 45 5.83 3.03 -3.63
CA VAL A 45 4.46 3.32 -4.12
C VAL A 45 4.09 2.54 -5.38
N LYS A 46 5.04 2.31 -6.30
CA LYS A 46 4.78 1.61 -7.56
C LYS A 46 4.39 0.15 -7.34
N PHE A 47 5.07 -0.52 -6.41
CA PHE A 47 4.71 -1.88 -6.02
C PHE A 47 3.33 -1.92 -5.37
N TRP A 48 3.08 -1.03 -4.40
CA TRP A 48 1.82 -1.04 -3.66
C TRP A 48 0.61 -0.69 -4.52
N PHE A 49 0.75 0.26 -5.46
CA PHE A 49 -0.29 0.54 -6.46
C PHE A 49 -0.64 -0.70 -7.28
N ARG A 50 0.38 -1.41 -7.78
CA ARG A 50 0.19 -2.63 -8.57
C ARG A 50 -0.42 -3.76 -7.74
N PHE A 51 -0.03 -3.89 -6.47
CA PHE A 51 -0.62 -4.84 -5.53
C PHE A 51 -2.10 -4.53 -5.30
N TRP A 52 -2.45 -3.28 -4.98
CA TRP A 52 -3.83 -2.84 -4.79
C TRP A 52 -4.68 -3.06 -6.04
N LEU A 53 -4.18 -2.65 -7.21
CA LEU A 53 -4.88 -2.83 -8.47
C LEU A 53 -5.11 -4.32 -8.76
N ASN A 54 -4.10 -5.15 -8.53
CA ASN A 54 -4.21 -6.59 -8.68
C ASN A 54 -5.24 -7.19 -7.71
N PHE A 55 -5.27 -6.71 -6.46
CA PHE A 55 -6.27 -7.08 -5.47
C PHE A 55 -7.68 -6.69 -5.92
N SER A 56 -7.88 -5.48 -6.46
CA SER A 56 -9.17 -5.03 -6.96
C SER A 56 -9.68 -5.80 -8.18
N PHE A 57 -8.78 -6.45 -8.94
CA PHE A 57 -9.15 -7.32 -10.07
C PHE A 57 -9.24 -8.81 -9.74
N HIS A 58 -8.46 -9.28 -8.76
CA HIS A 58 -8.35 -10.69 -8.40
C HIS A 58 -9.04 -10.99 -7.08
N SER A 59 -9.96 -10.12 -6.66
CA SER A 59 -10.74 -10.43 -5.49
C SER A 59 -11.66 -11.57 -5.91
N GLU A 60 -11.44 -12.74 -5.33
CA GLU A 60 -12.39 -13.86 -5.36
C GLU A 60 -13.79 -13.39 -4.95
N ILE A 61 -13.86 -12.24 -4.28
CA ILE A 61 -15.02 -11.40 -4.00
C ILE A 61 -15.84 -11.06 -5.26
N ILE A 62 -15.24 -10.72 -6.40
CA ILE A 62 -15.98 -10.39 -7.64
C ILE A 62 -16.47 -11.65 -8.36
N GLU A 63 -15.75 -12.77 -8.23
CA GLU A 63 -16.10 -14.05 -8.89
C GLU A 63 -17.05 -14.92 -8.07
N GLU A 64 -17.38 -14.52 -6.82
CA GLU A 64 -18.38 -15.21 -6.02
C GLU A 64 -19.74 -15.16 -6.71
N PRO A 65 -20.46 -16.30 -6.80
CA PRO A 65 -21.77 -16.36 -7.47
C PRO A 65 -22.82 -15.38 -6.92
N MET A 66 -22.59 -14.88 -5.70
CA MET A 66 -23.44 -13.89 -5.03
C MET A 66 -23.20 -12.46 -5.53
N VAL A 67 -22.09 -12.17 -6.22
CA VAL A 67 -21.81 -10.85 -6.81
C VAL A 67 -22.24 -10.85 -8.28
N THR A 68 -23.49 -11.21 -8.53
CA THR A 68 -24.11 -11.08 -9.87
C THR A 68 -24.82 -9.74 -10.04
N ASN A 69 -25.13 -9.06 -8.94
CA ASN A 69 -25.75 -7.74 -8.96
C ASN A 69 -24.70 -6.67 -9.30
N THR A 70 -24.97 -5.86 -10.33
CA THR A 70 -24.15 -4.71 -10.73
C THR A 70 -23.91 -3.74 -9.58
N HIS A 71 -24.88 -3.61 -8.67
CA HIS A 71 -24.78 -2.77 -7.50
C HIS A 71 -23.66 -3.21 -6.54
N THR A 72 -23.59 -4.50 -6.19
CA THR A 72 -22.56 -5.05 -5.30
C THR A 72 -21.16 -4.82 -5.89
N ILE A 73 -21.02 -4.93 -7.21
CA ILE A 73 -19.77 -4.63 -7.91
C ILE A 73 -19.37 -3.17 -7.73
N ASP A 74 -20.31 -2.24 -7.84
CA ASP A 74 -20.01 -0.81 -7.70
C ASP A 74 -19.68 -0.43 -6.26
N VAL A 75 -20.39 -0.99 -5.27
CA VAL A 75 -20.04 -0.82 -3.85
C VAL A 75 -18.64 -1.37 -3.58
N MET A 76 -18.30 -2.56 -4.08
CA MET A 76 -16.94 -3.12 -3.95
C MET A 76 -15.87 -2.21 -4.55
N ARG A 77 -16.15 -1.54 -5.67
CA ARG A 77 -15.23 -0.57 -6.28
C ARG A 77 -15.06 0.68 -5.42
N ILE A 78 -16.14 1.19 -4.84
CA ILE A 78 -16.09 2.31 -3.90
C ILE A 78 -15.23 1.94 -2.70
N LEU A 79 -15.47 0.76 -2.11
CA LEU A 79 -14.68 0.26 -0.99
C LEU A 79 -13.20 0.03 -1.35
N CYS A 80 -12.90 -0.41 -2.58
CA CYS A 80 -11.52 -0.44 -3.08
C CYS A 80 -10.88 0.96 -3.14
N GLY A 81 -11.66 1.99 -3.46
CA GLY A 81 -11.23 3.40 -3.38
C GLY A 81 -10.93 3.84 -1.94
N LEU A 82 -11.73 3.40 -0.96
CA LEU A 82 -11.44 3.66 0.45
C LEU A 82 -10.13 3.00 0.91
N ILE A 83 -9.89 1.75 0.49
CA ILE A 83 -8.60 1.08 0.73
C ILE A 83 -7.47 1.87 0.09
N HIS A 84 -7.63 2.34 -1.15
CA HIS A 84 -6.63 3.15 -1.83
C HIS A 84 -6.28 4.43 -1.03
N ASN A 85 -7.29 5.19 -0.59
CA ASN A 85 -7.08 6.41 0.20
C ASN A 85 -6.29 6.13 1.48
N LYS A 86 -6.67 5.09 2.24
CA LYS A 86 -6.03 4.75 3.52
C LYS A 86 -4.64 4.11 3.33
N PHE A 87 -4.46 3.32 2.28
CA PHE A 87 -3.26 2.51 2.07
C PHE A 87 -2.20 3.20 1.21
N LEU A 88 -2.57 3.76 0.06
CA LEU A 88 -1.64 4.32 -0.92
C LEU A 88 -1.44 5.82 -0.79
N GLU A 89 -2.48 6.55 -0.40
CA GLU A 89 -2.40 8.01 -0.23
C GLU A 89 -2.12 8.43 1.21
N GLY A 90 -2.32 7.51 2.16
CA GLY A 90 -1.97 7.70 3.56
C GLY A 90 -0.49 8.02 3.78
N SER A 91 -0.19 8.71 4.87
CA SER A 91 1.20 8.84 5.31
C SER A 91 1.76 7.45 5.66
N PRO A 92 3.08 7.23 5.60
CA PRO A 92 3.64 5.92 5.96
C PRO A 92 3.22 5.41 7.35
N LYS A 93 2.95 6.33 8.30
CA LYS A 93 2.46 5.99 9.63
C LYS A 93 1.00 5.55 9.58
N ASP A 94 0.16 6.28 8.86
CA ASP A 94 -1.28 5.99 8.76
C ASP A 94 -1.54 4.72 7.96
N THR A 95 -0.82 4.50 6.86
CA THR A 95 -0.82 3.24 6.11
C THR A 95 -0.48 2.05 7.01
N MET A 96 0.57 2.17 7.84
CA MET A 96 0.96 1.09 8.76
C MET A 96 -0.11 0.84 9.81
N ASN A 97 -0.65 1.90 10.42
CA ASN A 97 -1.70 1.77 11.41
C ASN A 97 -2.96 1.15 10.80
N TYR A 98 -3.33 1.56 9.58
CA TYR A 98 -4.44 0.98 8.85
C TYR A 98 -4.26 -0.53 8.64
N CYS A 99 -3.12 -0.96 8.10
CA CYS A 99 -2.85 -2.39 7.91
C CYS A 99 -2.86 -3.17 9.23
N LEU A 100 -2.26 -2.62 10.30
CA LEU A 100 -2.23 -3.28 11.60
C LEU A 100 -3.64 -3.40 12.21
N ASN A 101 -4.47 -2.36 12.06
CA ASN A 101 -5.86 -2.39 12.52
C ASN A 101 -6.69 -3.46 11.78
N ILE A 102 -6.42 -3.70 10.49
CA ILE A 102 -7.05 -4.82 9.77
C ILE A 102 -6.68 -6.15 10.46
N PHE A 103 -5.39 -6.36 10.76
CA PHE A 103 -4.96 -7.61 11.39
C PHE A 103 -5.56 -7.79 12.79
N THR A 104 -5.57 -6.74 13.63
CA THR A 104 -6.06 -6.83 15.02
C THR A 104 -7.59 -6.87 15.08
N ASN A 105 -8.28 -5.97 14.37
CA ASN A 105 -9.69 -5.72 14.61
C ASN A 105 -10.58 -6.48 13.62
N VAL A 106 -10.09 -6.71 12.40
CA VAL A 106 -10.88 -7.36 11.34
C VAL A 106 -10.54 -8.83 11.22
N MET A 107 -9.27 -9.22 11.38
CA MET A 107 -8.86 -10.61 11.19
C MET A 107 -8.79 -11.43 12.49
N THR A 108 -8.37 -10.86 13.62
CA THR A 108 -8.26 -11.59 14.90
C THR A 108 -9.44 -11.41 15.83
N GLU A 109 -9.90 -10.16 16.03
CA GLU A 109 -11.09 -9.92 16.82
C GLU A 109 -12.30 -10.26 15.95
N GLY A 110 -13.05 -11.29 16.33
CA GLY A 110 -14.41 -11.43 15.83
C GLY A 110 -15.13 -10.18 16.30
N SER A 111 -15.36 -9.24 15.38
CA SER A 111 -16.01 -7.95 15.60
C SER A 111 -17.43 -8.11 16.14
N GLY A 112 -17.53 -8.60 17.38
CA GLY A 112 -18.66 -8.52 18.29
C GLY A 112 -18.47 -7.36 19.26
N ALA A 113 -17.56 -6.43 18.96
CA ALA A 113 -17.64 -5.06 19.46
C ALA A 113 -18.90 -4.45 18.84
N LYS A 114 -20.06 -4.83 19.39
CA LYS A 114 -21.31 -4.11 19.21
C LYS A 114 -21.00 -2.66 19.49
N ILE A 115 -21.02 -1.83 18.46
CA ILE A 115 -21.13 -0.40 18.62
C ILE A 115 -22.48 -0.22 19.34
N THR A 116 -22.46 -0.10 20.66
CA THR A 116 -23.66 0.08 21.47
C THR A 116 -24.15 1.51 21.25
N SER A 117 -24.79 1.75 20.10
CA SER A 117 -25.61 2.95 19.91
C SER A 117 -27.00 2.65 20.47
N ILE A 118 -27.27 3.18 21.66
CA ILE A 118 -28.64 3.35 22.14
C ILE A 118 -29.29 4.37 21.21
N LYS A 119 -30.39 4.04 20.49
CA LYS A 119 -31.57 4.93 20.24
C LYS A 119 -32.62 4.44 19.22
N ASN A 120 -33.83 4.93 19.50
CA ASN A 120 -35.00 5.36 18.68
C ASN A 120 -35.36 4.68 17.34
N VAL A 121 -36.65 4.35 17.22
CA VAL A 121 -37.33 3.60 16.13
C VAL A 121 -37.21 4.23 14.72
N ASN A 122 -36.98 5.54 14.58
CA ASN A 122 -36.75 6.16 13.25
C ASN A 122 -35.27 6.16 12.80
N GLU A 123 -34.35 5.75 13.67
CA GLU A 123 -32.94 5.52 13.32
C GLU A 123 -32.70 4.07 12.82
N GLU A 124 -33.69 3.17 12.96
CA GLU A 124 -33.53 1.74 12.64
C GLU A 124 -33.14 1.48 11.18
N LYS A 125 -33.78 2.12 10.20
CA LYS A 125 -33.42 1.93 8.78
C LYS A 125 -32.04 2.49 8.42
N LYS A 126 -31.62 3.58 9.06
CA LYS A 126 -30.29 4.18 8.83
C LYS A 126 -29.20 3.34 9.50
N LEU A 127 -29.49 2.81 10.68
CA LEU A 127 -28.64 1.90 11.43
C LEU A 127 -28.44 0.57 10.69
N GLU A 128 -29.50 0.01 10.12
CA GLU A 128 -29.41 -1.21 9.30
C GLU A 128 -28.51 -1.01 8.07
N GLN A 129 -28.64 0.12 7.36
CA GLN A 129 -27.78 0.42 6.20
C GLN A 129 -26.31 0.66 6.60
N GLU A 130 -26.06 1.29 7.74
CA GLU A 130 -24.72 1.48 8.29
C GLU A 130 -24.08 0.13 8.67
N ASP A 131 -24.83 -0.76 9.32
CA ASP A 131 -24.40 -2.11 9.67
C ASP A 131 -24.05 -2.95 8.43
N GLN A 132 -24.82 -2.83 7.36
CA GLN A 132 -24.55 -3.51 6.08
C GLN A 132 -23.24 -3.08 5.43
N ASN A 133 -23.03 -1.78 5.32
CA ASN A 133 -21.79 -1.22 4.79
C ASN A 133 -20.60 -1.64 5.65
N ASN A 134 -20.79 -1.77 6.97
CA ASN A 134 -19.77 -2.25 7.89
C ASN A 134 -19.41 -3.73 7.64
N SER A 135 -20.39 -4.63 7.46
CA SER A 135 -20.12 -6.06 7.19
C SER A 135 -19.39 -6.25 5.85
N LEU A 136 -19.82 -5.54 4.80
CA LEU A 136 -19.15 -5.62 3.49
C LEU A 136 -17.73 -5.04 3.52
N THR A 137 -17.56 -3.91 4.21
CA THR A 137 -16.25 -3.30 4.43
C THR A 137 -15.33 -4.25 5.18
N ALA A 138 -15.80 -4.84 6.28
CA ALA A 138 -15.05 -5.81 7.07
C ALA A 138 -14.67 -7.04 6.23
N PHE A 139 -15.57 -7.53 5.38
CA PHE A 139 -15.30 -8.63 4.47
C PHE A 139 -14.20 -8.28 3.46
N LEU A 140 -14.29 -7.11 2.82
CA LEU A 140 -13.26 -6.66 1.87
C LEU A 140 -11.91 -6.43 2.56
N GLU A 141 -11.91 -5.78 3.73
CA GLU A 141 -10.70 -5.54 4.53
C GLU A 141 -10.07 -6.85 5.01
N TYR A 142 -10.87 -7.87 5.34
CA TYR A 142 -10.36 -9.20 5.68
C TYR A 142 -9.62 -9.83 4.49
N HIS A 143 -10.20 -9.79 3.30
CA HIS A 143 -9.55 -10.30 2.09
C HIS A 143 -8.29 -9.51 1.73
N PHE A 144 -8.32 -8.18 1.90
CA PHE A 144 -7.15 -7.33 1.72
C PHE A 144 -6.04 -7.68 2.71
N GLY A 145 -6.39 -7.89 3.98
CA GLY A 145 -5.49 -8.39 5.02
C GLY A 145 -4.89 -9.75 4.65
N CYS A 146 -5.69 -10.69 4.14
CA CYS A 146 -5.17 -11.96 3.65
C CYS A 146 -4.14 -11.79 2.53
N ALA A 147 -4.41 -10.91 1.56
CA ALA A 147 -3.48 -10.61 0.48
C ALA A 147 -2.17 -9.97 0.99
N LEU A 148 -2.25 -9.11 2.01
CA LEU A 148 -1.07 -8.51 2.65
C LEU A 148 -0.24 -9.55 3.40
N CYS A 149 -0.88 -10.46 4.14
CA CYS A 149 -0.22 -11.57 4.82
C CYS A 149 0.57 -12.44 3.84
N GLU A 150 -0.05 -12.79 2.70
CA GLU A 150 0.61 -13.55 1.63
C GLU A 150 1.84 -12.81 1.08
N VAL A 151 1.68 -11.52 0.73
CA VAL A 151 2.78 -10.70 0.23
C VAL A 151 3.92 -10.62 1.24
N PHE A 152 3.60 -10.47 2.53
CA PHE A 152 4.59 -10.43 3.60
C PHE A 152 5.35 -11.75 3.76
N TYR A 153 4.65 -12.88 3.72
CA TYR A 153 5.28 -14.19 3.74
C TYR A 153 6.27 -14.36 2.56
N VAL A 154 5.83 -14.06 1.34
CA VAL A 154 6.70 -14.14 0.15
C VAL A 154 7.87 -13.18 0.25
N TRP A 155 7.68 -11.99 0.81
CA TRP A 155 8.74 -11.01 1.03
C TRP A 155 9.81 -11.51 2.02
N LEU A 156 9.41 -12.21 3.08
CA LEU A 156 10.35 -12.77 4.04
C LEU A 156 11.23 -13.87 3.42
N GLU A 157 10.66 -14.72 2.57
CA GLU A 157 11.36 -15.80 1.86
C GLU A 157 12.16 -15.32 0.64
N ALA A 158 11.82 -14.14 0.11
CA ALA A 158 12.47 -13.61 -1.07
C ALA A 158 13.93 -13.23 -0.81
N ALA A 159 14.82 -13.70 -1.69
CA ALA A 159 16.19 -13.23 -1.73
C ALA A 159 16.24 -11.71 -2.03
N PRO A 160 17.22 -10.99 -1.47
CA PRO A 160 17.52 -9.62 -1.91
C PRO A 160 17.82 -9.64 -3.41
N THR A 161 17.09 -8.84 -4.18
CA THR A 161 17.39 -8.63 -5.60
C THR A 161 18.03 -7.27 -5.79
N PHE A 162 19.10 -7.23 -6.58
CA PHE A 162 19.69 -6.00 -7.08
C PHE A 162 19.32 -5.75 -8.54
N ASP A 163 18.68 -6.72 -9.19
CA ASP A 163 18.31 -6.61 -10.60
C ASP A 163 16.93 -5.96 -10.74
N SER A 164 16.93 -4.76 -11.31
CA SER A 164 15.70 -4.02 -11.63
C SER A 164 14.95 -4.58 -12.84
N LYS A 165 15.53 -5.54 -13.57
CA LYS A 165 14.93 -6.12 -14.80
C LYS A 165 13.95 -7.25 -14.52
N ILE A 166 13.88 -7.78 -13.29
CA ILE A 166 12.97 -8.90 -13.01
C ILE A 166 11.53 -8.39 -13.00
N ASN A 167 10.76 -8.87 -13.98
CA ASN A 167 9.38 -8.47 -14.14
C ASN A 167 8.46 -9.17 -13.12
N TYR A 168 8.08 -8.45 -12.06
CA TYR A 168 7.23 -8.94 -10.97
C TYR A 168 5.73 -8.75 -11.18
N TRP A 169 5.30 -8.06 -12.24
CA TRP A 169 3.90 -7.69 -12.46
C TRP A 169 3.62 -7.45 -13.94
N THR A 170 2.44 -7.81 -14.41
CA THR A 170 2.01 -7.49 -15.78
C THR A 170 0.75 -6.65 -15.71
N CYS A 171 0.67 -5.60 -16.53
CA CYS A 171 -0.57 -4.84 -16.71
C CYS A 171 -1.66 -5.78 -17.24
N PRO A 172 -2.91 -5.71 -16.74
CA PRO A 172 -3.99 -6.52 -17.28
C PRO A 172 -4.10 -6.38 -18.79
N GLU A 173 -4.16 -7.51 -19.51
CA GLU A 173 -4.19 -7.51 -20.98
C GLU A 173 -5.42 -6.75 -21.53
N LEU A 174 -6.52 -6.77 -20.78
CA LEU A 174 -7.75 -6.04 -21.11
C LEU A 174 -7.52 -4.53 -21.28
N TYR A 175 -6.56 -3.94 -20.57
CA TYR A 175 -6.30 -2.50 -20.65
C TYR A 175 -5.73 -2.06 -22.00
N PHE A 176 -5.11 -2.97 -22.74
CA PHE A 176 -4.54 -2.70 -24.07
C PHE A 176 -5.56 -2.88 -25.19
N ARG A 177 -6.78 -3.34 -24.89
CA ARG A 177 -7.80 -3.54 -25.90
C ARG A 177 -8.38 -2.19 -26.35
N PRO A 178 -8.46 -1.91 -27.67
CA PRO A 178 -9.05 -0.66 -28.17
C PRO A 178 -10.52 -0.46 -27.80
N ASP A 179 -11.26 -1.55 -27.56
CA ASP A 179 -12.67 -1.55 -27.17
C ASP A 179 -12.88 -1.52 -25.64
N PHE A 180 -11.81 -1.45 -24.85
CA PHE A 180 -11.90 -1.40 -23.40
C PHE A 180 -12.67 -0.15 -22.95
N GLN A 181 -13.70 -0.37 -22.13
CA GLN A 181 -14.49 0.68 -21.51
C GLN A 181 -14.05 0.82 -20.04
N PRO A 182 -13.42 1.95 -19.67
CA PRO A 182 -13.08 2.23 -18.28
C PRO A 182 -14.31 2.16 -17.38
N ARG A 183 -14.13 1.64 -16.16
CA ARG A 183 -15.19 1.54 -15.16
C ARG A 183 -14.83 2.43 -13.96
N LEU A 184 -15.62 2.33 -12.88
CA LEU A 184 -15.44 3.21 -11.71
C LEU A 184 -14.00 3.21 -11.17
N ILE A 185 -13.32 2.06 -11.15
CA ILE A 185 -11.95 2.00 -10.61
C ILE A 185 -10.94 2.72 -11.50
N GLU A 186 -11.05 2.59 -12.83
CA GLU A 186 -10.21 3.32 -13.78
C GLU A 186 -10.45 4.83 -13.69
N HIS A 187 -11.72 5.25 -13.69
CA HIS A 187 -12.08 6.65 -13.50
C HIS A 187 -11.49 7.19 -12.19
N TYR A 188 -11.61 6.42 -11.12
CA TYR A 188 -11.12 6.78 -9.80
C TYR A 188 -9.60 7.00 -9.78
N PHE A 189 -8.77 6.03 -10.23
CA PHE A 189 -7.32 6.22 -10.14
C PHE A 189 -6.78 7.23 -11.15
N VAL A 190 -7.45 7.43 -12.30
CA VAL A 190 -7.09 8.51 -13.24
C VAL A 190 -7.43 9.87 -12.65
N HIS A 191 -8.57 9.98 -11.96
CA HIS A 191 -8.92 11.17 -11.22
C HIS A 191 -7.90 11.44 -10.11
N ALA A 192 -7.58 10.45 -9.28
CA ALA A 192 -6.64 10.61 -8.18
C ALA A 192 -5.24 10.98 -8.67
N TRP A 193 -4.69 10.25 -9.65
CA TRP A 193 -3.25 10.27 -9.94
C TRP A 193 -2.89 10.84 -11.32
N GLY A 194 -3.86 11.03 -12.21
CA GLY A 194 -3.67 11.62 -13.54
C GLY A 194 -2.64 10.87 -14.37
N VAL A 195 -1.77 11.62 -15.07
CA VAL A 195 -0.73 11.05 -15.94
C VAL A 195 0.26 10.14 -15.22
N ARG A 196 0.38 10.24 -13.88
CA ARG A 196 1.27 9.37 -13.10
C ARG A 196 0.86 7.91 -13.19
N VAL A 197 -0.42 7.62 -13.46
CA VAL A 197 -0.95 6.27 -13.62
C VAL A 197 -0.18 5.50 -14.69
N LEU A 198 0.16 6.12 -15.82
CA LEU A 198 0.96 5.48 -16.88
C LEU A 198 2.31 5.00 -16.35
N HIS A 199 3.00 5.84 -15.57
CA HIS A 199 4.26 5.47 -14.94
C HIS A 199 4.09 4.28 -13.99
N LEU A 200 3.01 4.25 -13.22
CA LEU A 200 2.75 3.22 -12.21
C LEU A 200 2.32 1.89 -12.82
N LEU A 201 1.50 1.95 -13.87
CA LEU A 201 1.25 0.83 -14.77
C LEU A 201 2.53 0.44 -15.51
N GLY A 202 3.52 1.32 -15.68
CA GLY A 202 4.74 1.01 -16.42
C GLY A 202 4.44 0.69 -17.88
N VAL A 203 3.58 1.50 -18.47
CA VAL A 203 3.14 1.44 -19.86
C VAL A 203 3.33 2.82 -20.49
N ASP A 204 3.57 2.84 -21.80
CA ASP A 204 3.65 4.06 -22.56
C ASP A 204 2.25 4.64 -22.80
N GLU A 205 2.17 5.95 -23.01
CA GLU A 205 0.89 6.68 -23.20
C GLU A 205 0.10 6.15 -24.40
N GLU A 206 0.79 5.76 -25.47
CA GLU A 206 0.19 5.24 -26.71
C GLU A 206 -0.40 3.83 -26.53
N ALA A 207 0.01 3.10 -25.50
CA ALA A 207 -0.39 1.71 -25.30
C ALA A 207 -1.80 1.57 -24.70
N ILE A 208 -2.34 2.63 -24.09
CA ILE A 208 -3.62 2.59 -23.36
C ILE A 208 -4.53 3.74 -23.83
N PRO A 209 -5.24 3.58 -24.97
CA PRO A 209 -5.98 4.67 -25.61
C PRO A 209 -7.06 5.30 -24.73
N TRP A 210 -7.74 4.49 -23.89
CA TRP A 210 -8.80 4.97 -23.01
C TRP A 210 -8.31 5.94 -21.93
N MET A 211 -7.02 5.88 -21.57
CA MET A 211 -6.42 6.79 -20.60
C MET A 211 -6.50 8.25 -21.07
N ASN A 212 -6.23 8.47 -22.35
CA ASN A 212 -6.24 9.81 -22.94
C ASN A 212 -7.65 10.41 -22.94
N ILE A 213 -8.66 9.58 -23.17
CA ILE A 213 -10.07 9.97 -23.08
C ILE A 213 -10.37 10.47 -21.66
N LEU A 214 -10.05 9.68 -20.64
CA LEU A 214 -10.31 10.05 -19.24
C LEU A 214 -9.50 11.26 -18.77
N LEU A 215 -8.25 11.40 -19.20
CA LEU A 215 -7.41 12.56 -18.87
C LEU A 215 -7.94 13.85 -19.50
N MET A 216 -8.54 13.77 -20.69
CA MET A 216 -9.22 14.91 -21.33
C MET A 216 -10.54 15.24 -20.62
N GLU A 217 -11.31 14.22 -20.22
CA GLU A 217 -12.57 14.38 -19.49
C GLU A 217 -12.39 14.96 -18.09
N LYS A 218 -11.28 14.66 -17.40
CA LYS A 218 -10.98 15.19 -16.05
C LYS A 218 -11.05 16.73 -15.99
N LYS A 219 -10.80 17.43 -17.10
CA LYS A 219 -10.96 18.90 -17.18
C LYS A 219 -12.41 19.36 -17.00
N LYS A 220 -13.39 18.46 -17.06
CA LYS A 220 -14.83 18.73 -17.02
C LYS A 220 -15.55 18.16 -15.79
N ILE A 221 -14.91 17.27 -15.02
CA ILE A 221 -15.61 16.45 -14.01
C ILE A 221 -15.60 17.12 -12.63
N VAL A 222 -16.81 17.23 -12.05
CA VAL A 222 -17.12 17.57 -10.65
C VAL A 222 -16.46 16.55 -9.73
N LYS A 223 -15.93 16.99 -8.57
CA LYS A 223 -15.22 16.15 -7.59
C LYS A 223 -15.86 14.77 -7.46
N PHE A 224 -15.10 13.72 -7.73
CA PHE A 224 -15.51 12.35 -7.47
C PHE A 224 -15.52 12.15 -5.95
N ASP A 225 -16.63 12.51 -5.32
CA ASP A 225 -16.81 12.32 -3.88
C ASP A 225 -17.20 10.85 -3.64
N LEU A 226 -16.26 10.09 -3.10
CA LEU A 226 -16.50 8.68 -2.77
C LEU A 226 -17.58 8.55 -1.68
N GLU A 227 -17.68 9.53 -0.78
CA GLU A 227 -18.60 9.49 0.36
C GLU A 227 -20.04 9.73 -0.12
N ASP A 228 -20.26 10.74 -0.97
CA ASP A 228 -21.60 11.02 -1.53
C ASP A 228 -22.14 9.90 -2.44
N ASN A 229 -21.25 9.11 -3.06
CA ASN A 229 -21.67 7.99 -3.92
C ASN A 229 -22.13 6.76 -3.13
N VAL A 230 -21.65 6.56 -1.89
CA VAL A 230 -22.15 5.48 -1.02
C VAL A 230 -23.61 5.75 -0.64
N ASP A 231 -23.90 7.00 -0.26
CA ASP A 231 -25.25 7.40 0.19
C ASP A 231 -26.28 7.41 -0.95
N ASN A 232 -25.85 7.67 -2.19
CA ASN A 232 -26.73 7.64 -3.37
C ASN A 232 -26.97 6.23 -3.94
N CYS A 233 -26.24 5.22 -3.46
CA CYS A 233 -26.45 3.82 -3.82
C CYS A 233 -27.66 3.18 -3.08
N SER A 234 -28.44 3.97 -2.33
CA SER A 234 -29.25 3.58 -1.16
C SER A 234 -30.62 2.93 -1.39
N THR A 235 -30.93 2.40 -2.57
CA THR A 235 -32.14 1.56 -2.73
C THR A 235 -31.77 0.11 -2.96
N LEU A 236 -31.24 -0.52 -1.91
CA LEU A 236 -31.05 -1.97 -1.86
C LEU A 236 -32.41 -2.65 -1.67
N ASP A 237 -32.81 -3.43 -2.68
CA ASP A 237 -34.00 -4.28 -2.65
C ASP A 237 -33.86 -5.36 -1.55
N GLU A 238 -34.97 -5.83 -0.96
CA GLU A 238 -34.97 -6.77 0.19
C GLU A 238 -34.15 -8.04 -0.07
N LYS A 239 -34.02 -8.48 -1.34
CA LYS A 239 -33.20 -9.63 -1.73
C LYS A 239 -31.72 -9.49 -1.40
N ASN A 240 -31.20 -8.26 -1.29
CA ASN A 240 -29.80 -8.05 -0.95
C ASN A 240 -29.51 -8.35 0.53
N PHE A 241 -30.53 -8.33 1.41
CA PHE A 241 -30.36 -8.64 2.84
C PHE A 241 -29.92 -10.10 3.10
N GLU A 242 -30.48 -11.07 2.36
CA GLU A 242 -30.09 -12.48 2.48
C GLU A 242 -28.63 -12.71 2.05
N GLU A 243 -28.14 -11.96 1.05
CA GLU A 243 -26.74 -12.01 0.61
C GLU A 243 -25.79 -11.47 1.69
N MET A 244 -26.22 -10.53 2.53
CA MET A 244 -25.35 -9.94 3.55
C MET A 244 -25.20 -10.77 4.82
N GLU A 245 -26.27 -11.42 5.27
CA GLU A 245 -26.17 -12.39 6.36
C GLU A 245 -25.18 -13.53 5.99
N CYS A 246 -25.00 -13.79 4.69
CA CYS A 246 -23.99 -14.72 4.17
C CYS A 246 -22.55 -14.21 4.41
N TRP A 247 -22.26 -12.92 4.24
CA TRP A 247 -20.89 -12.38 4.39
C TRP A 247 -20.39 -12.50 5.82
N ASP A 248 -21.19 -12.16 6.82
CA ASP A 248 -20.78 -12.24 8.23
C ASP A 248 -20.56 -13.69 8.68
N LYS A 249 -21.47 -14.60 8.30
CA LYS A 249 -21.30 -16.03 8.57
C LYS A 249 -20.04 -16.56 7.90
N LYS A 250 -19.78 -16.18 6.65
CA LYS A 250 -18.59 -16.57 5.92
C LYS A 250 -17.32 -16.01 6.56
N LEU A 251 -17.33 -14.75 6.95
CA LEU A 251 -16.22 -14.10 7.64
C LEU A 251 -15.92 -14.79 8.97
N GLN A 252 -16.95 -15.16 9.75
CA GLN A 252 -16.80 -15.96 10.97
C GLN A 252 -16.16 -17.33 10.69
N VAL A 253 -16.62 -18.04 9.65
CA VAL A 253 -16.04 -19.34 9.25
C VAL A 253 -14.57 -19.18 8.83
N MET A 254 -14.25 -18.16 8.03
CA MET A 254 -12.88 -17.87 7.60
C MET A 254 -11.98 -17.53 8.79
N ARG A 255 -12.44 -16.66 9.71
CA ARG A 255 -11.72 -16.32 10.95
C ARG A 255 -11.46 -17.57 11.81
N ALA A 256 -12.49 -18.37 12.09
CA ALA A 256 -12.36 -19.57 12.92
C ALA A 256 -11.36 -20.57 12.33
N ARG A 257 -11.41 -20.78 11.01
CA ARG A 257 -10.44 -21.62 10.32
C ARG A 257 -9.04 -21.04 10.35
N LEU A 258 -8.87 -19.75 10.09
CA LEU A 258 -7.55 -19.11 10.10
C LEU A 258 -6.90 -19.18 11.49
N VAL A 259 -7.65 -18.95 12.56
CA VAL A 259 -7.18 -19.09 13.96
C VAL A 259 -6.63 -20.50 14.24
N SER A 260 -7.20 -21.53 13.61
CA SER A 260 -6.75 -22.91 13.81
C SER A 260 -5.44 -23.27 13.08
N VAL A 261 -5.00 -22.47 12.12
CA VAL A 261 -3.82 -22.72 11.26
C VAL A 261 -2.76 -21.63 11.35
N ASP A 262 -3.09 -20.45 11.87
CA ASP A 262 -2.18 -19.32 12.03
C ASP A 262 -1.11 -19.62 13.06
N GLU A 263 0.16 -19.47 12.67
CA GLU A 263 1.35 -19.88 13.45
C GLU A 263 1.37 -21.38 13.84
N PHE A 264 0.44 -22.20 13.32
CA PHE A 264 0.39 -23.62 13.63
C PHE A 264 1.42 -24.42 12.81
N LYS A 265 2.42 -24.92 13.54
CA LYS A 265 3.16 -26.18 13.31
C LYS A 265 3.67 -26.43 11.89
N ASN A 266 4.55 -25.56 11.43
CA ASN A 266 5.86 -26.07 11.09
C ASN A 266 6.86 -25.16 11.80
N GLU A 267 7.46 -25.62 12.90
CA GLU A 267 8.88 -25.24 13.09
C GLU A 267 9.49 -25.43 11.70
N PRO A 268 10.07 -24.38 11.09
CA PRO A 268 10.57 -24.47 9.72
C PRO A 268 11.37 -25.75 9.67
N LYS A 269 10.88 -26.75 8.92
CA LYS A 269 11.49 -28.08 8.92
C LYS A 269 12.97 -27.82 8.77
N LYS A 270 13.75 -28.17 9.79
CA LYS A 270 15.20 -27.93 9.89
C LYS A 270 15.99 -28.73 8.82
N GLY A 271 15.40 -28.96 7.65
CA GLY A 271 15.92 -29.70 6.50
C GLY A 271 16.33 -28.82 5.31
N LEU A 272 16.30 -27.48 5.43
CA LEU A 272 16.96 -26.58 4.47
C LEU A 272 18.06 -25.71 5.10
N ASN A 273 18.68 -26.20 6.17
CA ASN A 273 20.10 -25.95 6.35
C ASN A 273 20.86 -26.81 5.33
N LYS A 274 20.86 -26.40 4.06
CA LYS A 274 22.08 -26.60 3.28
C LYS A 274 23.14 -25.86 4.08
N THR A 275 23.97 -26.64 4.76
CA THR A 275 25.22 -26.25 5.36
C THR A 275 25.98 -25.37 4.37
N ILE A 276 25.77 -24.07 4.45
CA ILE A 276 26.80 -23.11 4.14
C ILE A 276 27.88 -23.43 5.19
N PRO A 277 29.07 -23.89 4.80
CA PRO A 277 30.08 -24.34 5.73
C PRO A 277 30.49 -23.16 6.62
N SER A 278 29.99 -23.16 7.85
CA SER A 278 30.38 -22.20 8.87
C SER A 278 31.48 -22.82 9.70
N LYS A 279 32.71 -22.36 9.45
CA LYS A 279 33.80 -22.06 10.40
C LYS A 279 35.19 -22.28 9.77
N THR A 280 35.50 -21.45 8.78
CA THR A 280 36.76 -20.70 8.88
C THR A 280 36.43 -19.40 9.58
N VAL A 281 37.11 -19.12 10.69
CA VAL A 281 37.07 -17.83 11.40
C VAL A 281 37.55 -16.75 10.42
N LEU A 282 36.63 -16.21 9.62
CA LEU A 282 36.87 -15.05 8.79
C LEU A 282 36.88 -13.85 9.72
N LYS A 283 38.09 -13.37 10.01
CA LYS A 283 38.34 -12.01 10.50
C LYS A 283 37.30 -11.08 9.86
N SER A 284 36.50 -10.40 10.69
CA SER A 284 35.42 -9.51 10.25
C SER A 284 35.95 -8.58 9.16
N ARG A 285 35.65 -8.88 7.90
CA ARG A 285 36.02 -8.00 6.79
C ARG A 285 35.27 -6.70 7.01
N LYS A 286 36.01 -5.59 7.15
CA LYS A 286 35.43 -4.25 7.26
C LYS A 286 34.44 -4.11 6.11
N ALA A 287 33.16 -3.85 6.44
CA ALA A 287 32.12 -3.68 5.44
C ALA A 287 32.56 -2.61 4.44
N THR A 288 32.54 -2.95 3.16
CA THR A 288 32.86 -1.99 2.09
C THR A 288 31.82 -0.88 2.10
N PRO A 289 32.24 0.39 2.10
CA PRO A 289 31.31 1.51 2.07
C PRO A 289 30.46 1.45 0.79
N ARG A 290 29.16 1.74 0.91
CA ARG A 290 28.18 1.77 -0.18
C ARG A 290 27.45 3.11 -0.19
N CYS A 291 26.91 3.53 -1.34
CA CYS A 291 26.11 4.75 -1.39
C CYS A 291 24.88 4.63 -0.47
N ALA A 292 24.64 5.62 0.39
CA ALA A 292 23.52 5.63 1.33
C ALA A 292 22.15 5.77 0.63
N PHE A 293 22.12 6.40 -0.54
CA PHE A 293 20.88 6.60 -1.31
C PHE A 293 20.57 5.45 -2.26
N CYS A 294 21.44 5.20 -3.26
CA CYS A 294 21.17 4.24 -4.32
C CYS A 294 21.72 2.83 -4.04
N PHE A 295 22.41 2.65 -2.90
CA PHE A 295 23.03 1.39 -2.49
C PHE A 295 24.06 0.80 -3.46
N ASN A 296 24.49 1.54 -4.49
CA ASN A 296 25.48 1.06 -5.44
C ASN A 296 26.82 0.79 -4.71
N THR A 297 27.40 -0.37 -5.01
CA THR A 297 28.68 -0.88 -4.51
C THR A 297 29.71 -1.06 -5.62
N ASP A 298 29.41 -0.62 -6.84
CA ASP A 298 30.27 -0.84 -8.00
C ASP A 298 31.69 -0.36 -7.77
N SER A 299 32.62 -1.31 -7.92
CA SER A 299 34.06 -1.11 -7.80
C SER A 299 34.63 -0.07 -8.78
N PHE A 300 33.87 0.26 -9.83
CA PHE A 300 34.23 1.29 -10.82
C PHE A 300 34.10 2.72 -10.28
N ILE A 301 33.29 2.94 -9.24
CA ILE A 301 33.19 4.25 -8.57
C ILE A 301 34.35 4.34 -7.57
N THR A 302 35.52 4.71 -8.10
CA THR A 302 36.81 4.68 -7.40
C THR A 302 36.83 5.37 -6.03
N LYS A 303 35.94 6.35 -5.75
CA LYS A 303 35.82 7.01 -4.43
C LYS A 303 34.39 7.48 -4.14
N LEU A 304 33.74 6.88 -3.15
CA LEU A 304 32.51 7.43 -2.57
C LEU A 304 32.84 8.68 -1.73
N LYS A 305 32.04 9.73 -1.87
CA LYS A 305 32.17 10.97 -1.08
C LYS A 305 31.47 10.80 0.27
N LYS A 306 32.14 11.18 1.36
CA LYS A 306 31.52 11.23 2.69
C LYS A 306 30.67 12.48 2.83
N CYS A 307 29.55 12.39 3.55
CA CYS A 307 28.86 13.59 4.02
C CYS A 307 29.80 14.39 4.94
N SER A 308 30.03 15.66 4.64
CA SER A 308 30.86 16.55 5.47
C SER A 308 30.30 16.69 6.89
N LEU A 309 28.97 16.74 7.03
CA LEU A 309 28.30 16.83 8.32
C LEU A 309 28.43 15.55 9.15
N CYS A 310 28.32 14.37 8.53
CA CYS A 310 28.60 13.11 9.26
C CYS A 310 30.02 13.08 9.82
N VAL A 311 30.98 13.65 9.09
CA VAL A 311 32.38 13.71 9.51
C VAL A 311 32.58 14.73 10.64
N SER A 312 31.96 15.92 10.56
CA SER A 312 32.02 16.92 11.63
C SER A 312 31.38 16.40 12.92
N ASP A 313 30.25 15.69 12.79
CA ASP A 313 29.48 15.18 13.92
C ASP A 313 30.06 13.87 14.48
N LYS A 314 31.21 13.42 13.95
CA LYS A 314 31.90 12.19 14.34
C LYS A 314 31.00 10.95 14.28
N LYS A 315 30.06 10.90 13.33
CA LYS A 315 29.18 9.74 13.13
C LYS A 315 29.97 8.55 12.57
N VAL A 316 29.85 7.39 13.23
CA VAL A 316 30.54 6.16 12.83
C VAL A 316 29.52 5.03 12.57
N PRO A 317 29.41 4.51 11.32
CA PRO A 317 30.06 4.99 10.10
C PRO A 317 29.38 6.27 9.55
N PRO A 318 30.11 7.12 8.80
CA PRO A 318 29.50 8.24 8.08
C PRO A 318 28.71 7.73 6.87
N ASN A 319 27.74 8.52 6.39
CA ASN A 319 27.09 8.23 5.12
C ASN A 319 28.02 8.54 3.93
N TYR A 320 27.97 7.67 2.93
CA TYR A 320 28.78 7.72 1.71
C TYR A 320 27.88 7.89 0.48
N TYR A 321 28.33 8.61 -0.55
CA TYR A 321 27.55 8.88 -1.75
C TYR A 321 28.39 8.69 -3.01
N CYS A 322 27.77 8.12 -4.06
CA CYS A 322 28.42 7.97 -5.36
C CYS A 322 28.47 9.27 -6.17
N GLY A 323 27.66 10.27 -5.81
CA GLY A 323 27.63 11.57 -6.46
C GLY A 323 26.76 12.58 -5.72
N VAL A 324 26.83 13.85 -6.13
CA VAL A 324 26.09 14.96 -5.51
C VAL A 324 24.58 14.74 -5.62
N SER A 325 24.10 14.24 -6.77
CA SER A 325 22.66 13.94 -6.96
C SER A 325 22.11 12.98 -5.90
N CYS A 326 22.79 11.85 -5.64
CA CYS A 326 22.40 10.91 -4.58
C CYS A 326 22.48 11.52 -3.17
N GLN A 327 23.45 12.40 -2.93
CA GLN A 327 23.58 13.10 -1.65
C GLN A 327 22.42 14.08 -1.43
N THR A 328 22.07 14.88 -2.44
CA THR A 328 20.97 15.85 -2.38
C THR A 328 19.63 15.15 -2.19
N GLU A 329 19.37 14.07 -2.93
CA GLU A 329 18.09 13.35 -2.85
C GLU A 329 17.90 12.67 -1.49
N ASP A 330 18.96 12.04 -0.96
CA ASP A 330 18.93 11.45 0.38
C ASP A 330 18.80 12.51 1.49
N TRP A 331 19.44 13.68 1.30
CA TRP A 331 19.34 14.82 2.22
C TRP A 331 17.89 15.22 2.47
N PHE A 332 17.11 15.45 1.41
CA PHE A 332 15.73 15.88 1.53
C PHE A 332 14.78 14.79 2.06
N ARG A 333 15.05 13.52 1.75
CA ARG A 333 14.17 12.42 2.16
C ARG A 333 14.38 12.03 3.63
N ASN A 334 15.63 11.73 3.98
CA ASN A 334 15.95 11.02 5.22
C ASN A 334 17.13 11.63 5.97
N HIS A 335 18.23 11.94 5.29
CA HIS A 335 19.51 12.20 5.95
C HIS A 335 19.53 13.51 6.74
N ALA A 336 18.83 14.56 6.31
CA ALA A 336 18.71 15.79 7.08
C ALA A 336 18.17 15.54 8.50
N LYS A 337 17.18 14.65 8.64
CA LYS A 337 16.56 14.33 9.94
C LYS A 337 17.56 13.73 10.91
N GLU A 338 18.57 13.01 10.42
CA GLU A 338 19.61 12.40 11.26
C GLU A 338 20.57 13.43 11.86
N HIS A 339 20.72 14.59 11.23
CA HIS A 339 21.57 15.69 11.72
C HIS A 339 20.78 16.68 12.59
N PHE A 340 19.52 16.94 12.25
CA PHE A 340 18.70 17.91 12.97
C PHE A 340 18.02 17.34 14.23
N THR A 341 18.01 16.03 14.42
CA THR A 341 17.53 15.42 15.68
C THR A 341 18.51 15.56 16.84
N SER A 342 19.77 15.94 16.59
CA SER A 342 20.81 16.13 17.61
C SER A 342 21.01 17.58 18.08
N LEU A 343 20.26 18.55 17.54
CA LEU A 343 20.31 19.92 18.07
C LEU A 343 19.35 20.04 19.27
N PRO A 344 19.80 20.57 20.43
CA PRO A 344 18.88 20.89 21.51
C PRO A 344 17.86 21.89 20.97
N TYR A 345 16.59 21.53 21.16
CA TYR A 345 15.43 22.31 20.77
C TYR A 345 15.59 23.76 21.28
N ILE A 346 16.00 24.68 20.42
CA ILE A 346 15.92 26.10 20.72
C ILE A 346 14.42 26.40 20.75
N GLN A 347 13.87 26.58 21.95
CA GLN A 347 12.51 27.04 22.14
C GLN A 347 12.39 28.43 21.52
N ILE A 348 11.94 28.51 20.27
CA ILE A 348 11.43 29.76 19.72
C ILE A 348 10.13 30.02 20.46
N LYS A 349 10.12 31.03 21.34
CA LYS A 349 8.92 31.49 22.01
C LYS A 349 7.90 31.90 20.93
N PRO A 350 6.68 31.34 20.92
CA PRO A 350 5.64 31.77 20.01
C PRO A 350 5.19 33.17 20.44
N GLY A 351 5.64 34.19 19.72
CA GLY A 351 5.29 35.58 20.02
C GLY A 351 6.01 36.69 19.23
N MET A 352 6.75 36.39 18.16
CA MET A 352 7.43 37.42 17.35
C MET A 352 7.25 37.24 15.84
N ILE A 353 6.07 36.80 15.39
CA ILE A 353 5.67 36.96 13.99
C ILE A 353 4.22 37.46 13.98
N GLU A 354 4.04 38.74 14.28
CA GLU A 354 2.91 39.52 13.80
C GLU A 354 3.48 40.73 13.05
N ASN A 355 2.90 40.99 11.88
CA ASN A 355 3.12 42.12 10.97
C ASN A 355 4.21 41.98 9.90
N SER A 356 3.93 41.18 8.85
CA SER A 356 4.27 41.56 7.47
C SER A 356 3.49 40.72 6.45
N THR A 357 2.18 40.91 6.34
CA THR A 357 1.39 40.41 5.19
C THR A 357 0.48 41.49 4.65
N GLU A 358 1.09 42.60 4.19
CA GLU A 358 0.47 43.54 3.25
C GLU A 358 1.59 44.12 2.37
N ASN A 359 2.00 43.40 1.31
CA ASN A 359 2.58 43.96 0.06
C ASN A 359 3.20 42.92 -0.92
N GLU A 360 2.55 41.79 -1.21
CA GLU A 360 3.02 40.89 -2.28
C GLU A 360 1.94 40.51 -3.31
N SER A 361 1.00 41.42 -3.57
CA SER A 361 -0.03 41.24 -4.62
C SER A 361 0.26 42.02 -5.92
N LYS A 362 1.52 42.40 -6.20
CA LYS A 362 1.86 43.25 -7.36
C LYS A 362 3.15 42.91 -8.13
N LEU A 363 3.66 41.69 -8.05
CA LEU A 363 4.86 41.31 -8.82
C LEU A 363 4.76 39.86 -9.29
N PHE A 364 3.99 39.57 -10.34
CA PHE A 364 4.24 38.43 -11.26
C PHE A 364 3.37 38.54 -12.53
N THR A 365 3.55 39.64 -13.26
CA THR A 365 3.12 39.76 -14.67
C THR A 365 4.13 40.62 -15.43
N ALA A 366 5.26 40.04 -15.82
CA ALA A 366 6.07 40.51 -16.96
C ALA A 366 7.20 39.52 -17.26
N SER A 367 7.57 39.45 -18.54
CA SER A 367 8.81 38.87 -19.09
C SER A 367 8.83 37.35 -19.37
N LEU A 368 8.23 36.95 -20.50
CA LEU A 368 8.77 35.88 -21.35
C LEU A 368 8.42 36.18 -22.81
N PHE A 369 9.07 37.19 -23.37
CA PHE A 369 9.40 37.34 -24.79
C PHE A 369 10.69 38.18 -24.86
N ASP A 370 11.56 37.84 -25.83
CA ASP A 370 12.84 38.46 -26.22
C ASP A 370 14.14 37.88 -25.62
N ASN A 371 14.58 36.73 -26.16
CA ASN A 371 15.75 36.61 -27.06
C ASN A 371 16.00 35.15 -27.44
#